data_AF-A0A842U156-F1
#
_entry.id   AF-A0A842U156-F1
#
_cell.length_a   1.000
_cell.length_b   1.000
_cell.length_c   1.000
_cell.angle_alpha   90.00
_cell.angle_beta   90.00
_cell.angle_gamma   90.00
#
_symmetry.space_group_name_H-M   'P 1'
#
loop_
_entity.id
_entity.type
_entity.pdbx_description
1 polymer ?
#
loop_
_entity_poly.entity_id
_entity_poly.type
_entity_poly.pdbx_seq_one_letter_code
_entity_poly.pdbx_strand_id
1 'polypeptide(L)'
;MSNNLKKIEKFINDMYSQNDSVIPIMIGGDHFCSFPVIKAVGDHFRKKNNMGVLIFDAHLDLYQKWDKGVYSHATISHRVFDLDYIDNEKLLIAGSRDIDIPELEIADQENIVHLDSYLLSE
;
A
#
# COMPACT_ATOMS: atom_id res chain seq x y z
N MET A 1 -9.16 -11.58 -6.84
CA MET A 1 -8.95 -10.20 -7.33
C MET A 1 -10.02 -9.84 -8.35
N SER A 2 -10.70 -8.70 -8.19
CA SER A 2 -11.74 -8.25 -9.12
C SER A 2 -11.18 -8.00 -10.53
N ASN A 3 -12.05 -8.00 -11.55
CA ASN A 3 -11.63 -7.76 -12.94
C ASN A 3 -10.96 -6.39 -13.12
N ASN A 4 -11.38 -5.38 -12.36
CA ASN A 4 -10.83 -4.02 -12.45
C ASN A 4 -9.39 -3.95 -11.94
N LEU A 5 -9.11 -4.59 -10.80
CA LEU A 5 -7.76 -4.60 -10.25
C LEU A 5 -6.77 -5.29 -11.21
N LYS A 6 -7.18 -6.40 -11.84
CA LYS A 6 -6.36 -7.08 -12.87
C LYS A 6 -6.09 -6.20 -14.09
N LYS A 7 -7.06 -5.37 -14.50
CA LYS A 7 -6.88 -4.43 -15.61
C LYS A 7 -5.90 -3.31 -15.27
N ILE A 8 -5.92 -2.80 -14.04
CA ILE A 8 -4.97 -1.79 -13.56
C ILE A 8 -3.55 -2.36 -13.58
N GLU A 9 -3.33 -3.54 -12.97
CA GLU A 9 -2.02 -4.21 -12.93
C GLU A 9 -1.50 -4.47 -14.36
N LYS A 10 -2.36 -4.98 -15.25
CA LYS A 10 -2.00 -5.19 -16.65
C LYS A 10 -1.59 -3.89 -17.34
N PHE A 11 -2.33 -2.80 -17.15
CA PHE A 11 -2.01 -1.53 -17.78
C PHE A 11 -0.63 -1.00 -17.38
N ILE A 12 -0.27 -1.10 -16.10
CA ILE A 12 1.06 -0.70 -15.61
C ILE A 12 2.17 -1.59 -16.21
N ASN A 13 1.94 -2.90 -16.29
CA ASN A 13 2.90 -3.82 -16.92
C ASN A 13 3.08 -3.56 -18.43
N ASP A 14 1.99 -3.30 -19.15
CA ASP A 14 2.02 -2.96 -20.57
C ASP A 14 2.78 -1.64 -20.82
N MET A 15 2.65 -0.66 -19.89
CA MET A 15 3.40 0.60 -19.91
C MET A 15 4.91 0.36 -19.73
N TYR A 16 5.31 -0.42 -18.72
CA TYR A 16 6.72 -0.74 -18.48
C TYR A 16 7.35 -1.59 -19.59
N SER A 17 6.55 -2.43 -20.25
CA SER A 17 7.01 -3.20 -21.42
C SER A 17 7.38 -2.32 -22.61
N GLN A 18 6.80 -1.11 -22.71
CA GLN A 18 7.12 -0.14 -23.76
C GLN A 18 8.29 0.75 -23.39
N ASN A 19 8.37 1.16 -22.13
CA ASN A 19 9.45 1.97 -21.61
C ASN A 19 9.65 1.71 -20.10
N ASP A 20 10.78 1.09 -19.75
CA ASP A 20 11.09 0.67 -18.39
C ASP A 20 11.47 1.83 -17.45
N SER A 21 11.64 3.04 -17.99
CA SER A 21 12.03 4.26 -17.25
C SER A 21 10.85 5.18 -16.87
N VAL A 22 9.62 4.82 -17.23
CA VAL A 22 8.44 5.64 -16.93
C VAL A 22 8.14 5.66 -15.44
N ILE A 23 7.82 6.84 -14.91
CA ILE A 23 7.31 7.01 -13.54
C ILE A 23 5.79 7.19 -13.63
N PRO A 24 4.97 6.21 -13.19
CA PRO A 24 3.53 6.34 -13.23
C PRO A 24 3.03 7.37 -12.23
N ILE A 25 2.13 8.24 -12.69
CA ILE A 25 1.32 9.10 -11.83
C ILE A 25 -0.13 8.66 -12.02
N MET A 26 -0.76 8.23 -10.93
CA MET A 26 -2.15 7.78 -10.92
C MET A 26 -3.05 8.84 -10.29
N ILE A 27 -4.20 9.08 -10.89
CA ILE A 27 -5.31 9.83 -10.29
C ILE A 27 -6.40 8.80 -10.00
N GLY A 28 -6.83 8.75 -8.74
CA GLY A 28 -7.37 7.55 -8.12
C GLY A 28 -8.76 7.05 -8.57
N GLY A 29 -9.17 6.01 -7.86
CA GLY A 29 -10.53 5.73 -7.39
C GLY A 29 -10.47 5.70 -5.84
N ASP A 30 -11.10 4.72 -5.18
CA ASP A 30 -10.87 4.50 -3.74
C ASP A 30 -9.42 4.06 -3.42
N HIS A 31 -9.04 4.05 -2.14
CA HIS A 31 -7.67 3.79 -1.72
C HIS A 31 -7.08 2.45 -2.22
N PHE A 32 -7.92 1.41 -2.36
CA PHE A 32 -7.44 0.08 -2.75
C PHE A 32 -7.00 -0.01 -4.21
N CYS A 33 -7.41 0.94 -5.06
CA CYS A 33 -6.96 0.98 -6.45
C CYS A 33 -5.44 1.17 -6.59
N SER A 34 -4.78 1.65 -5.53
CA SER A 34 -3.32 1.79 -5.45
C SER A 34 -2.59 0.44 -5.39
N PHE A 35 -3.18 -0.60 -4.79
CA PHE A 35 -2.52 -1.91 -4.60
C PHE A 35 -1.94 -2.50 -5.89
N PRO A 36 -2.73 -2.72 -6.97
CA PRO A 36 -2.21 -3.29 -8.21
C PRO A 36 -1.11 -2.44 -8.86
N VAL A 37 -1.11 -1.12 -8.64
CA VAL A 37 -0.05 -0.23 -9.13
C VAL A 37 1.22 -0.41 -8.32
N ILE A 38 1.14 -0.33 -6.99
CA ILE A 38 2.28 -0.55 -6.08
C ILE A 38 2.93 -1.90 -6.37
N LYS A 39 2.12 -2.96 -6.48
CA LYS A 39 2.60 -4.31 -6.80
C LYS A 39 3.31 -4.36 -8.16
N ALA A 40 2.71 -3.81 -9.22
CA ALA A 40 3.30 -3.84 -10.56
C ALA A 40 4.61 -3.04 -10.63
N VAL A 41 4.65 -1.87 -9.98
CA VAL A 41 5.86 -1.04 -9.83
C VAL A 41 6.96 -1.82 -9.10
N GLY A 42 6.64 -2.43 -7.96
CA GLY A 42 7.57 -3.24 -7.17
C GLY A 42 8.10 -4.46 -7.91
N ASP A 43 7.23 -5.15 -8.64
CA ASP A 43 7.60 -6.30 -9.46
C ASP A 43 8.54 -5.95 -10.62
N HIS A 44 8.50 -4.69 -11.10
CA HIS A 44 9.38 -4.20 -12.17
C HIS A 44 10.78 -3.77 -11.69
N PHE A 45 10.96 -3.45 -10.41
CA PHE A 45 12.28 -3.09 -9.89
C PHE A 45 13.28 -4.26 -10.02
N ARG A 46 14.41 -4.02 -10.70
CA ARG A 46 15.51 -5.01 -10.80
C ARG A 46 16.05 -5.45 -9.44
N LYS A 47 15.99 -4.55 -8.45
CA LYS A 47 16.29 -4.82 -7.04
C LYS A 47 15.03 -4.54 -6.24
N LYS A 48 14.15 -5.54 -6.12
CA LYS A 48 12.87 -5.41 -5.40
C LYS A 48 13.04 -4.84 -3.98
N ASN A 49 14.13 -5.21 -3.31
CA ASN A 49 14.47 -4.74 -1.96
C ASN A 49 14.79 -3.23 -1.85
N ASN A 50 14.83 -2.48 -2.94
CA ASN A 50 15.07 -1.04 -2.93
C ASN A 50 13.77 -0.21 -2.93
N MET A 51 12.60 -0.86 -2.92
CA MET A 51 11.31 -0.17 -2.88
C MET A 51 10.86 0.05 -1.44
N GLY A 52 10.47 1.29 -1.13
CA GLY A 52 9.68 1.62 0.05
C GLY A 52 8.33 2.20 -0.36
N VAL A 53 7.36 2.14 0.55
CA VAL A 53 6.02 2.69 0.39
C VAL A 53 5.75 3.66 1.54
N LEU A 54 5.52 4.92 1.17
CA LEU A 54 5.08 5.97 2.07
C LEU A 54 3.61 6.26 1.81
N ILE A 55 2.76 6.04 2.81
CA ILE A 55 1.32 6.27 2.75
C ILE A 55 1.00 7.50 3.59
N PHE A 56 0.42 8.52 2.98
CA PHE A 56 -0.17 9.63 3.71
C PHE A 56 -1.66 9.39 3.87
N ASP A 57 -2.09 8.94 5.05
CA ASP A 57 -3.49 8.64 5.34
C ASP A 57 -3.82 8.90 6.82
N ALA A 58 -5.10 9.13 7.10
CA ALA A 58 -5.65 9.21 8.44
C ALA A 58 -5.76 7.83 9.11
N HIS A 59 -5.96 6.78 8.32
CA HIS A 59 -6.19 5.42 8.80
C HIS A 59 -4.96 4.55 8.51
N LEU A 60 -4.76 3.49 9.30
CA LEU A 60 -3.69 2.54 9.03
C LEU A 60 -4.04 1.62 7.85
N ASP A 61 -5.32 1.31 7.63
CA ASP A 61 -5.82 0.37 6.62
C ASP A 61 -5.14 -1.01 6.70
N LEU A 62 -4.93 -1.47 7.95
CA LEU A 62 -4.19 -2.70 8.28
C LEU A 62 -5.09 -3.92 8.50
N TYR A 63 -6.41 -3.80 8.31
CA TYR A 63 -7.29 -4.95 8.43
C TYR A 63 -6.88 -6.08 7.47
N GLN A 64 -6.84 -7.32 7.99
CA GLN A 64 -6.68 -8.50 7.15
C GLN A 64 -7.86 -8.65 6.17
N LYS A 65 -9.08 -8.39 6.64
CA LYS A 65 -10.30 -8.48 5.86
C LYS A 65 -11.29 -7.45 6.38
N TRP A 66 -12.03 -6.80 5.47
CA TRP A 66 -13.08 -5.85 5.81
C TRP A 66 -14.33 -6.12 4.99
N ASP A 67 -15.50 -6.07 5.63
CA ASP A 67 -16.82 -6.35 5.03
C ASP A 67 -16.80 -7.58 4.09
N LYS A 68 -16.79 -7.32 2.77
CA LYS A 68 -16.93 -8.33 1.71
C LYS A 68 -15.63 -9.07 1.38
N GLY A 69 -14.46 -8.69 1.90
CA GLY A 69 -13.23 -9.37 1.52
C GLY A 69 -11.92 -8.70 1.89
N VAL A 70 -10.86 -9.23 1.29
CA VAL A 70 -9.47 -8.78 1.46
C VAL A 70 -9.09 -7.67 0.47
N TYR A 71 -10.04 -7.25 -0.37
CA TYR A 71 -9.87 -6.20 -1.37
C TYR A 71 -10.82 -5.05 -1.00
N SER A 72 -10.40 -4.23 -0.04
CA SER A 72 -11.16 -3.11 0.51
C SER A 72 -10.22 -1.93 0.75
N HIS A 73 -10.74 -0.71 0.70
CA HIS A 73 -9.97 0.48 1.06
C HIS A 73 -9.30 0.32 2.45
N ALA A 74 -10.00 -0.27 3.42
CA ALA A 74 -9.50 -0.52 4.77
C ALA A 74 -8.45 -1.65 4.91
N THR A 75 -8.03 -2.28 3.81
CA THR A 75 -7.08 -3.42 3.84
C THR A 75 -5.84 -3.17 2.98
N ILE A 76 -5.66 -1.98 2.40
CA ILE A 76 -4.59 -1.70 1.43
C ILE A 76 -3.20 -1.88 2.05
N SER A 77 -2.95 -1.26 3.20
CA SER A 77 -1.64 -1.29 3.85
C SER A 77 -1.26 -2.72 4.24
N HIS A 78 -2.24 -3.50 4.70
CA HIS A 78 -2.04 -4.93 4.96
C HIS A 78 -1.59 -5.68 3.70
N ARG A 79 -2.24 -5.44 2.55
CA ARG A 79 -1.87 -6.10 1.28
C ARG A 79 -0.52 -5.64 0.76
N VAL A 80 -0.15 -4.39 0.99
CA VAL A 80 1.17 -3.86 0.64
C VAL A 80 2.25 -4.52 1.51
N PHE A 81 1.99 -4.69 2.80
CA PHE A 81 2.89 -5.37 3.73
C PHE A 81 3.05 -6.86 3.41
N ASP A 82 2.00 -7.52 2.90
CA ASP A 82 2.05 -8.93 2.43
C ASP A 82 2.99 -9.15 1.22
N LEU A 83 3.54 -8.10 0.59
CA LEU A 83 4.49 -8.25 -0.52
C LEU A 83 5.86 -8.67 0.01
N ASP A 84 6.41 -9.80 -0.47
CA ASP A 84 7.67 -10.41 0.00
C ASP A 84 8.92 -9.48 0.05
N TYR A 85 8.87 -8.30 -0.57
CA TYR A 85 9.96 -7.32 -0.62
C TYR A 85 9.70 -6.06 0.21
N ILE A 86 8.54 -5.96 0.85
CA ILE A 86 8.19 -4.92 1.83
C ILE A 86 8.32 -5.52 3.22
N ASP A 87 9.05 -4.83 4.08
CA ASP A 87 9.18 -5.14 5.50
C ASP A 87 8.84 -3.90 6.33
N ASN A 88 8.97 -4.02 7.64
CA ASN A 88 8.64 -2.96 8.58
C ASN A 88 9.49 -1.69 8.43
N GLU A 89 10.68 -1.76 7.84
CA GLU A 89 11.52 -0.60 7.54
C GLU A 89 11.14 0.09 6.22
N LYS A 90 10.32 -0.56 5.39
CA LYS A 90 9.95 -0.10 4.04
C LYS A 90 8.51 0.34 3.92
N LEU A 91 7.67 0.13 4.93
CA LEU A 91 6.31 0.64 4.99
C LEU A 91 6.23 1.70 6.09
N LEU A 92 5.89 2.93 5.70
CA LEU A 92 5.60 4.00 6.64
C LEU A 92 4.22 4.60 6.34
N ILE A 93 3.38 4.66 7.36
CA ILE A 93 2.08 5.34 7.30
C ILE A 93 2.18 6.63 8.11
N ALA A 94 1.93 7.78 7.49
CA ALA A 94 2.10 9.09 8.12
C ALA A 94 0.79 9.89 8.08
N GLY A 95 0.42 10.46 9.23
CA GLY A 95 -0.81 11.23 9.40
C GLY A 95 -1.94 10.48 10.11
N SER A 96 -1.63 9.30 10.69
CA SER A 96 -2.61 8.47 11.39
C SER A 96 -3.27 9.20 12.56
N ARG A 97 -4.56 8.94 12.77
CA ARG A 97 -5.35 9.45 13.90
C ARG A 97 -6.59 8.60 14.08
N ASP A 98 -7.16 8.61 15.29
CA ASP A 98 -8.36 7.84 15.63
C ASP A 98 -8.24 6.36 15.21
N ILE A 99 -7.06 5.77 15.42
CA ILE A 99 -6.71 4.40 15.00
C ILE A 99 -7.59 3.40 15.75
N ASP A 100 -8.16 2.42 15.02
CA ASP A 100 -8.92 1.34 15.65
C ASP A 100 -7.98 0.32 16.31
N ILE A 101 -8.41 -0.22 17.45
CA ILE A 101 -7.60 -1.13 18.28
C ILE A 101 -7.09 -2.35 17.48
N PRO A 102 -7.90 -3.03 16.65
CA PRO A 102 -7.43 -4.18 15.88
C PRO A 102 -6.32 -3.83 14.87
N GLU A 103 -6.33 -2.63 14.31
CA GLU A 103 -5.28 -2.19 13.38
C GLU A 103 -3.99 -1.85 14.12
N LEU A 104 -4.11 -1.22 15.30
CA LEU A 104 -2.97 -0.95 16.18
C LEU A 104 -2.30 -2.25 16.66
N GLU A 105 -3.10 -3.25 17.05
CA GLU A 105 -2.57 -4.57 17.44
C GLU A 105 -1.78 -5.24 16.30
N ILE A 106 -2.22 -5.11 15.05
CA ILE A 106 -1.48 -5.62 13.88
C ILE A 106 -0.19 -4.82 13.68
N ALA A 107 -0.24 -3.50 13.78
CA ALA A 107 0.94 -2.65 13.65
C ALA A 107 2.00 -3.01 14.70
N ASP A 108 1.59 -3.21 15.95
CA ASP A 108 2.47 -3.60 17.05
C ASP A 108 3.06 -5.01 16.84
N GLN A 109 2.23 -5.98 16.44
CA GLN A 109 2.66 -7.37 16.20
C GLN A 109 3.71 -7.47 15.09
N GLU A 110 3.48 -6.74 13.99
CA GLU A 110 4.34 -6.76 12.80
C GLU A 110 5.45 -5.69 12.86
N ASN A 111 5.50 -4.90 13.93
CA ASN A 111 6.40 -3.75 14.12
C ASN A 111 6.31 -2.70 12.98
N ILE A 112 5.13 -2.50 12.40
CA ILE A 112 4.90 -1.55 11.31
C ILE A 112 4.98 -0.12 11.87
N VAL A 113 5.86 0.70 11.29
CA VAL A 113 6.05 2.08 11.72
C VAL A 113 4.90 2.95 11.20
N HIS A 114 4.28 3.71 12.11
CA HIS A 114 3.36 4.78 11.77
C HIS A 114 3.72 6.08 12.52
N LEU A 115 3.43 7.22 11.88
CA LEU A 115 3.62 8.56 12.44
C LEU A 115 2.26 9.21 12.62
N ASP A 116 1.85 9.33 13.87
CA ASP A 116 0.58 9.94 14.22
C ASP A 116 0.58 11.43 13.92
N SER A 117 -0.57 11.93 13.47
CA SER A 117 -0.74 13.33 13.06
C SER A 117 -0.36 14.35 14.14
N TYR A 118 -0.57 14.04 15.42
CA TYR A 118 -0.20 14.93 16.53
C TYR A 118 1.31 15.12 16.67
N LEU A 119 2.13 14.18 16.17
CA LEU A 119 3.59 14.28 16.15
C LEU A 119 4.11 15.14 14.99
N LEU A 120 3.26 15.42 13.99
CA LEU A 120 3.63 16.19 12.79
C LEU A 120 3.28 17.67 12.88
N SER A 121 2.47 18.06 13.86
CA SER A 121 1.97 19.43 14.03
C SER A 121 2.88 20.36 14.84
N GLU A 122 4.10 19.93 15.16
CA GLU A 122 5.12 20.72 15.89
C GLU A 122 6.05 21.50 14.95
#